data_AF-A2EVT0-F1
#
_entry.id   AF-A2EVT0-F1
#
_cell.length_a   1.000
_cell.length_b   1.000
_cell.length_c   1.000
_cell.angle_alpha   90.00
_cell.angle_beta   90.00
_cell.angle_gamma   90.00
#
_symmetry.space_group_name_H-M   'P 1'
#
loop_
_entity.id
_entity.type
_entity.pdbx_description
1 polymer ?
#
loop_
_entity_poly.entity_id
_entity_poly.type
_entity_poly.pdbx_seq_one_letter_code
_entity_poly.pdbx_strand_id
1 'polypeptide(L)'
;MGEKKMTKKEIEANLKKAMNDADFQTEKSAEYQWLQSVYDKKRLTLPYIKKVCEELSKAIGKEYGSECHNCRRRSSFWIHTHLNEIRDYLTKNETEIESPDGGKVKLTPPSA
;
A
#
# COMPACT_ATOMS: atom_id res chain seq x y z
N MET A 1 -16.04 -11.34 22.88
CA MET A 1 -15.75 -9.91 22.64
C MET A 1 -15.93 -9.67 21.15
N GLY A 2 -17.00 -8.99 20.74
CA GLY A 2 -17.20 -8.67 19.32
C GLY A 2 -16.22 -7.59 18.93
N GLU A 3 -15.27 -7.89 18.05
CA GLU A 3 -14.47 -6.87 17.40
C GLU A 3 -15.42 -5.88 16.71
N LYS A 4 -15.52 -4.66 17.24
CA LYS A 4 -16.21 -3.58 16.54
C LYS A 4 -15.41 -3.31 15.27
N LYS A 5 -15.90 -3.81 14.12
CA LYS A 5 -15.42 -3.37 12.82
C LYS A 5 -15.59 -1.85 12.75
N MET A 6 -14.49 -1.12 12.65
CA MET A 6 -14.53 0.32 12.43
C MET A 6 -15.33 0.62 11.17
N THR A 7 -16.14 1.67 11.21
CA THR A 7 -16.85 2.12 10.01
C THR A 7 -15.87 2.74 9.01
N LYS A 8 -16.22 2.70 7.72
CA LYS A 8 -15.41 3.32 6.65
C LYS A 8 -15.06 4.78 6.95
N LYS A 9 -15.98 5.55 7.56
CA LYS A 9 -15.75 6.95 7.95
C LYS A 9 -14.71 7.11 9.06
N GLU A 10 -14.70 6.21 10.04
CA GLU A 10 -13.71 6.25 11.14
C GLU A 10 -12.32 5.87 10.62
N ILE A 11 -12.26 4.88 9.73
CA ILE A 11 -11.01 4.50 9.06
C ILE A 11 -10.47 5.67 8.23
N GLU A 12 -11.32 6.35 7.45
CA GLU A 12 -10.97 7.55 6.67
C GLU A 12 -10.45 8.69 7.57
N ALA A 13 -11.14 9.00 8.66
CA ALA A 13 -10.73 10.06 9.58
C ALA A 13 -9.38 9.77 10.26
N ASN A 14 -9.18 8.53 10.70
CA ASN A 14 -7.93 8.11 11.36
C ASN A 14 -6.74 8.15 10.40
N LEU A 15 -6.92 7.65 9.16
CA LEU A 15 -5.89 7.71 8.12
C LEU A 15 -5.54 9.16 7.77
N LYS A 16 -6.54 10.01 7.59
CA LYS A 16 -6.33 11.43 7.29
C LYS A 16 -5.55 12.14 8.39
N LYS A 17 -5.86 11.86 9.65
CA LYS A 17 -5.14 12.40 10.80
C LYS A 17 -3.68 11.91 10.82
N ALA A 18 -3.47 10.60 10.73
CA ALA A 18 -2.13 10.00 10.74
C ALA A 18 -1.25 10.52 9.58
N MET A 19 -1.83 10.74 8.41
CA MET A 19 -1.12 11.33 7.27
C MET A 19 -0.75 12.81 7.44
N ASN A 20 -1.58 13.58 8.15
CA ASN A 20 -1.32 15.00 8.40
C ASN A 20 -0.31 15.20 9.54
N ASP A 21 -0.32 14.30 10.52
CA ASP A 21 0.60 14.30 11.66
C ASP A 21 1.99 13.75 11.26
N ALA A 22 2.06 12.88 10.25
CA ALA A 22 3.31 12.30 9.80
C ALA A 22 4.08 13.24 8.84
N ASP A 23 5.31 13.60 9.21
CA ASP A 23 6.29 14.21 8.30
C ASP A 23 6.87 13.16 7.33
N PHE A 24 5.99 12.54 6.56
CA PHE A 24 6.32 11.47 5.64
C PHE A 24 6.87 12.06 4.33
N GLN A 25 8.20 12.07 4.18
CA GLN A 25 8.90 12.38 2.93
C GLN A 25 8.86 11.15 2.01
N THR A 26 7.74 11.00 1.31
CA THR A 26 7.43 9.84 0.47
C THR A 26 8.59 9.45 -0.45
N GLU A 27 9.23 10.40 -1.13
CA GLU A 27 10.24 10.07 -2.14
C GLU A 27 11.56 9.50 -1.58
N LYS A 28 11.82 9.73 -0.29
CA LYS A 28 13.03 9.26 0.41
C LYS A 28 12.76 8.07 1.34
N SER A 29 11.50 7.67 1.50
CA SER A 29 11.14 6.60 2.42
C SER A 29 11.60 5.24 1.89
N ALA A 30 11.98 4.34 2.79
CA ALA A 30 12.41 2.99 2.42
C ALA A 30 11.32 2.22 1.68
N GLU A 31 10.06 2.52 1.96
CA GLU A 31 8.88 1.92 1.34
C GLU A 31 8.65 2.43 -0.08
N TYR A 32 8.90 3.72 -0.32
CA TYR A 32 8.87 4.24 -1.67
C TYR A 32 10.06 3.76 -2.49
N GLN A 33 11.25 3.66 -1.89
CA GLN A 33 12.40 3.01 -2.53
C GLN A 33 12.12 1.53 -2.82
N TRP A 34 11.44 0.83 -1.91
CA TRP A 34 11.00 -0.54 -2.13
C TRP A 34 9.98 -0.63 -3.28
N LEU A 35 8.96 0.24 -3.31
CA LEU A 35 8.07 0.38 -4.46
C LEU A 35 8.86 0.65 -5.74
N GLN A 36 9.87 1.51 -5.71
CA GLN A 36 10.74 1.78 -6.85
C GLN A 36 11.66 0.62 -7.24
N SER A 37 11.93 -0.33 -6.34
CA SER A 37 12.68 -1.55 -6.66
C SER A 37 11.78 -2.62 -7.29
N VAL A 38 10.53 -2.68 -6.85
CA VAL A 38 9.51 -3.62 -7.34
C VAL A 38 8.98 -3.18 -8.70
N TYR A 39 8.74 -1.88 -8.83
CA TYR A 39 8.30 -1.24 -10.07
C TYR A 39 9.47 -0.46 -10.62
N ASP A 40 9.88 -0.74 -11.86
CA ASP A 40 10.84 0.11 -12.58
C ASP A 40 10.49 1.59 -12.33
N LYS A 41 11.47 2.41 -11.93
CA LYS A 41 11.27 3.83 -11.58
C LYS A 41 10.44 4.60 -12.62
N LYS A 42 10.50 4.20 -13.90
CA LYS A 42 9.72 4.80 -15.00
C LYS A 42 8.24 4.39 -15.02
N ARG A 43 7.86 3.32 -14.33
CA ARG A 43 6.51 2.73 -14.27
C ARG A 43 5.74 3.03 -12.99
N LEU A 44 6.34 3.75 -12.03
CA LEU A 44 5.73 4.10 -10.74
C LEU A 44 4.67 5.21 -10.85
N THR A 45 3.68 5.00 -11.71
CA THR A 45 2.57 5.93 -11.91
C THR A 45 1.53 5.77 -10.80
N LEU A 46 0.68 6.80 -10.61
CA LEU A 46 -0.36 6.75 -9.57
C LEU A 46 -1.32 5.54 -9.73
N PRO A 47 -1.82 5.21 -10.94
CA PRO A 47 -2.68 4.05 -11.14
C PRO A 47 -2.05 2.73 -10.66
N TYR A 48 -0.75 2.54 -10.88
CA TYR A 48 -0.04 1.35 -10.39
C TYR A 48 -0.04 1.29 -8.88
N ILE A 49 0.42 2.34 -8.20
CA ILE A 49 0.52 2.35 -6.73
C ILE A 49 -0.86 2.13 -6.09
N LYS A 50 -1.92 2.72 -6.67
CA LYS A 50 -3.30 2.49 -6.21
C LYS A 50 -3.67 1.01 -6.30
N LYS A 51 -3.50 0.40 -7.47
CA LYS A 51 -3.85 -1.00 -7.72
C LYS A 51 -3.10 -1.94 -6.78
N VAL A 52 -1.84 -1.64 -6.52
CA VAL A 52 -1.00 -2.43 -5.61
C VAL A 52 -1.50 -2.38 -4.19
N CYS A 53 -1.81 -1.17 -3.72
CA CYS A 53 -2.43 -1.03 -2.41
C CYS A 53 -3.73 -1.84 -2.38
N GLU A 54 -4.62 -1.70 -3.38
CA GLU A 54 -5.94 -2.35 -3.41
C GLU A 54 -5.85 -3.87 -3.32
N GLU A 55 -4.96 -4.48 -4.10
CA GLU A 55 -4.83 -5.93 -4.11
C GLU A 55 -4.19 -6.43 -2.81
N LEU A 56 -3.14 -5.75 -2.32
CA LEU A 56 -2.52 -6.11 -1.04
C LEU A 56 -3.51 -5.98 0.13
N SER A 57 -4.36 -4.96 0.12
CA SER A 57 -5.36 -4.74 1.18
C SER A 57 -6.35 -5.86 1.29
N LYS A 58 -6.89 -6.29 0.14
CA LYS A 58 -7.83 -7.40 0.06
C LYS A 58 -7.15 -8.68 0.53
N ALA A 59 -5.91 -8.90 0.10
CA ALA A 59 -5.13 -10.07 0.44
C ALA A 59 -4.84 -10.19 1.94
N ILE A 60 -4.50 -9.08 2.61
CA ILE A 60 -4.24 -9.05 4.07
C ILE A 60 -5.50 -8.76 4.91
N GLY A 61 -6.68 -8.65 4.28
CA GLY A 61 -7.95 -8.38 4.97
C GLY A 61 -8.03 -7.00 5.64
N LYS A 62 -7.25 -6.01 5.16
CA LYS A 62 -7.28 -4.63 5.67
C LYS A 62 -8.17 -3.77 4.77
N GLU A 63 -9.21 -3.20 5.37
CA GLU A 63 -9.98 -2.15 4.73
C GLU A 63 -9.32 -0.79 4.99
N TYR A 64 -9.34 0.09 3.99
CA TYR A 64 -8.93 1.46 4.18
C TYR A 64 -9.70 2.43 3.28
N GLY A 65 -9.62 3.70 3.64
CA GLY A 65 -10.43 4.76 3.06
C GLY A 65 -10.13 5.02 1.59
N SER A 66 -11.14 5.53 0.89
CA SER A 66 -11.01 6.01 -0.50
C SER A 66 -9.86 7.02 -0.66
N GLU A 67 -9.54 7.74 0.43
CA GLU A 67 -8.45 8.70 0.52
C GLU A 67 -7.06 8.11 0.25
N CYS A 68 -6.81 6.83 0.58
CA CYS A 68 -5.53 6.17 0.29
C CYS A 68 -5.31 6.02 -1.22
N HIS A 69 -6.37 6.02 -2.02
CA HIS A 69 -6.29 5.94 -3.47
C HIS A 69 -6.24 7.33 -4.12
N ASN A 70 -6.36 8.45 -3.40
CA ASN A 70 -6.52 9.75 -4.06
C ASN A 70 -5.20 10.33 -4.61
N CYS A 71 -4.04 10.00 -4.05
CA CYS A 71 -2.75 10.39 -4.60
C CYS A 71 -1.58 9.52 -4.09
N ARG A 72 -0.41 9.61 -4.76
CA ARG A 72 0.73 8.70 -4.53
C ARG A 72 1.24 8.74 -3.10
N ARG A 73 1.28 9.93 -2.51
CA ARG A 73 1.72 10.17 -1.13
C ARG A 73 0.90 9.36 -0.12
N ARG A 74 -0.42 9.30 -0.32
CA ARG A 74 -1.35 8.60 0.58
C ARG A 74 -1.25 7.09 0.43
N SER A 75 -1.15 6.60 -0.80
CA SER A 75 -0.95 5.18 -1.08
C SER A 75 0.38 4.68 -0.49
N SER A 76 1.45 5.47 -0.63
CA SER A 76 2.76 5.14 -0.05
C SER A 76 2.75 5.19 1.47
N PHE A 77 2.04 6.14 2.07
CA PHE A 77 1.84 6.20 3.52
C PHE A 77 1.08 4.97 4.05
N TRP A 78 0.08 4.49 3.32
CA TRP A 78 -0.62 3.26 3.71
C TRP A 78 0.31 2.06 3.74
N ILE A 79 1.12 1.88 2.69
CA ILE A 79 2.13 0.82 2.63
C ILE A 79 3.11 0.93 3.80
N HIS A 80 3.55 2.14 4.15
CA HIS A 80 4.38 2.39 5.32
C HIS A 80 3.70 1.97 6.63
N THR A 81 2.45 2.35 6.83
CA THR A 81 1.68 2.02 8.03
C THR A 81 1.51 0.51 8.21
N HIS A 82 1.36 -0.24 7.12
CA HIS A 82 1.10 -1.68 7.13
C HIS A 82 2.30 -2.52 6.67
N LEU A 83 3.51 -1.95 6.66
CA LEU A 83 4.67 -2.58 6.04
C LEU A 83 4.97 -3.97 6.60
N ASN A 84 4.86 -4.14 7.93
CA ASN A 84 5.12 -5.43 8.58
C ASN A 84 4.10 -6.50 8.18
N GLU A 85 2.82 -6.13 8.08
CA GLU A 85 1.74 -7.03 7.67
C GLU A 85 1.88 -7.42 6.19
N ILE A 86 2.23 -6.44 5.34
CA ILE A 86 2.53 -6.67 3.93
C ILE A 86 3.74 -7.59 3.76
N ARG A 87 4.82 -7.36 4.53
CA ARG A 87 6.02 -8.21 4.51
C ARG A 87 5.72 -9.63 4.94
N ASP A 88 5.05 -9.82 6.09
CA ASP A 88 4.68 -11.14 6.58
C ASP A 88 3.82 -11.90 5.56
N TYR A 89 2.85 -11.21 4.94
CA TYR A 89 2.05 -11.79 3.87
C TYR A 89 2.88 -12.21 2.66
N LEU A 90 3.75 -11.34 2.13
CA LEU A 90 4.58 -11.61 0.96
C LEU A 90 5.69 -12.64 1.21
N THR A 91 6.12 -12.85 2.46
CA THR A 91 7.05 -13.95 2.79
C THR A 91 6.40 -15.33 2.74
N LYS A 92 5.08 -15.39 2.93
CA LYS A 92 4.31 -16.64 2.96
C LYS A 92 3.56 -16.89 1.64
N ASN A 93 3.32 -15.84 0.86
CA ASN A 93 2.48 -15.87 -0.32
C ASN A 93 3.14 -15.10 -1.46
N GLU A 94 3.13 -15.71 -2.64
CA GLU A 94 3.47 -15.00 -3.87
C GLU A 94 2.23 -14.26 -4.38
N THR A 95 2.38 -12.98 -4.73
CA THR A 95 1.26 -12.16 -5.23
C THR A 95 1.58 -11.60 -6.61
N GLU A 96 0.72 -11.90 -7.58
CA GLU A 96 0.77 -11.31 -8.90
C GLU A 96 -0.25 -10.18 -8.99
N ILE A 97 0.21 -8.99 -9.35
CA ILE A 97 -0.62 -7.80 -9.50
C ILE A 97 -0.72 -7.45 -10.98
N GLU A 98 -1.94 -7.44 -11.49
CA GLU A 98 -2.22 -6.93 -12.83
C GLU A 98 -2.05 -5.41 -12.84
N SER A 99 -1.17 -4.98 -13.72
CA SER A 99 -0.85 -3.60 -14.00
C SER A 99 -1.96 -2.96 -14.82
N PRO A 100 -2.17 -1.64 -14.70
CA PRO A 100 -3.11 -0.88 -15.55
C PRO A 100 -2.93 -1.08 -17.06
N ASP A 101 -1.72 -1.40 -17.52
CA ASP A 101 -1.42 -1.65 -18.94
C ASP A 101 -1.60 -3.14 -19.34
N GLY A 102 -2.19 -3.97 -18.47
CA GLY A 102 -2.36 -5.42 -18.67
C GLY A 102 -1.11 -6.26 -18.42
N GLY A 103 0.03 -5.64 -18.10
CA GLY A 103 1.23 -6.35 -17.65
C GLY A 103 1.04 -6.96 -16.26
N LYS A 104 1.77 -8.02 -15.91
CA LYS A 104 1.72 -8.62 -14.57
C LYS A 104 3.01 -8.32 -13.82
N VAL A 105 2.88 -7.78 -12.60
CA VAL A 105 4.01 -7.55 -11.69
C VAL A 105 3.90 -8.55 -10.55
N LYS A 106 4.90 -9.42 -10.48
CA LYS A 106 5.03 -10.37 -9.37
C LYS A 106 5.69 -9.65 -8.20
N LEU A 107 4.93 -9.44 -7.13
CA LEU A 107 5.45 -8.99 -5.86
C LEU A 107 6.15 -10.18 -5.18
N THR A 108 7.48 -10.14 -5.20
CA THR A 108 8.30 -11.04 -4.39
C THR A 108 8.90 -10.24 -3.23
N PRO A 109 9.04 -10.84 -2.04
CA PRO A 109 9.76 -10.18 -0.96
C PRO A 109 11.19 -9.88 -1.44
N PRO A 110 11.76 -8.73 -1.06
CA PRO A 110 13.17 -8.49 -1.32
C PRO A 110 13.95 -9.62 -0.63
N SER A 111 14.75 -10.37 -1.39
CA SER A 111 15.63 -11.39 -0.82
C SER A 111 16.49 -10.74 0.26
N ALA A 112 16.56 -11.41 1.41
CA ALA A 112 17.34 -10.99 2.58
C ALA A 112 18.80 -10.72 2.24
#